data_AF-A0A0D7CLW7-F1
#
_entry.id   AF-A0A0D7CLW7-F1
#
_cell.length_a   1.000
_cell.length_b   1.000
_cell.length_c   1.000
_cell.angle_alpha   90.00
_cell.angle_beta   90.00
_cell.angle_gamma   90.00
#
_symmetry.space_group_name_H-M   'P 1'
#
loop_
_entity.id
_entity.type
_entity.pdbx_description
1 polymer ?
#
loop_
_entity_poly.entity_id
_entity_poly.type
_entity_poly.pdbx_seq_one_letter_code
_entity_poly.pdbx_strand_id
1 'polypeptide(L)'
;MADMNTAARKKAAAKGQAMPGGRFPIRNRADLENAIRAVGRVQPPTEEARSKVRRFIIQRAKALGASDAVPDTWSADGSLKS
;
A
#
# COMPACT_ATOMS: atom_id res chain seq x y z
N MET A 1 26.22 4.91 -4.70
CA MET A 1 25.29 5.67 -3.83
C MET A 1 23.98 4.89 -3.70
N ALA A 2 23.77 4.12 -2.62
CA ALA A 2 22.58 3.25 -2.51
C ALA A 2 22.01 3.09 -1.08
N ASP A 3 22.40 3.93 -0.11
CA ASP A 3 22.07 3.70 1.31
C ASP A 3 21.02 4.66 1.90
N MET A 4 20.54 5.64 1.13
CA MET A 4 19.42 6.51 1.56
C MET A 4 18.07 5.77 1.62
N ASN A 5 17.95 4.62 0.94
CA ASN A 5 16.67 3.94 0.75
C ASN A 5 16.26 3.04 1.92
N THR A 6 17.18 2.47 2.70
CA THR A 6 16.82 1.50 3.75
C THR A 6 16.40 2.17 5.05
N ALA A 7 17.07 3.24 5.46
CA ALA A 7 16.72 3.99 6.67
C ALA A 7 15.41 4.78 6.50
N ALA A 8 15.21 5.42 5.33
CA ALA A 8 13.97 6.15 5.02
C ALA A 8 12.76 5.21 4.97
N ARG A 9 12.91 4.02 4.37
CA ARG A 9 11.89 2.97 4.34
C ARG A 9 11.55 2.43 5.73
N LYS A 10 12.54 2.19 6.59
CA LYS A 10 12.31 1.77 7.99
C LYS A 10 11.61 2.86 8.81
N LYS A 11 11.99 4.13 8.65
CA LYS A 11 11.31 5.26 9.31
C LYS A 11 9.87 5.42 8.83
N ALA A 12 9.59 5.24 7.54
CA ALA A 12 8.23 5.26 7.02
C ALA A 12 7.37 4.12 7.59
N ALA A 13 7.94 2.91 7.72
CA ALA A 13 7.26 1.80 8.39
C ALA A 13 6.99 2.08 9.86
N ALA A 14 7.97 2.64 10.60
CA ALA A 14 7.80 3.03 12.00
C ALA A 14 6.74 4.11 12.21
N LYS A 15 6.51 4.98 11.20
CA LYS A 15 5.46 6.00 11.20
C LYS A 15 4.10 5.47 10.71
N GLY A 16 3.97 4.18 10.41
CA GLY A 16 2.75 3.60 9.83
C GLY A 16 2.44 4.07 8.41
N GLN A 17 3.44 4.64 7.72
CA GLN A 17 3.31 5.16 6.35
C GLN A 17 3.74 4.12 5.30
N ALA A 18 4.36 3.02 5.71
CA ALA A 18 4.74 1.90 4.84
C ALA A 18 4.48 0.56 5.56
N MET A 19 4.31 -0.51 4.79
CA MET A 19 4.21 -1.87 5.32
C MET A 19 5.53 -2.35 5.95
N PRO A 20 5.51 -3.43 6.76
CA PRO A 20 6.72 -4.06 7.29
C PRO A 20 7.76 -4.33 6.19
N GLY A 21 9.02 -3.95 6.44
CA GLY A 21 10.09 -3.99 5.43
C GLY A 21 10.13 -2.78 4.49
N GLY A 22 9.28 -1.77 4.70
CA GLY A 22 9.27 -0.54 3.92
C GLY A 22 8.64 -0.65 2.53
N ARG A 23 7.76 -1.62 2.36
CA ARG A 23 6.98 -1.81 1.13
C ARG A 23 5.80 -0.84 1.10
N PHE A 24 5.43 -0.36 -0.09
CA PHE A 24 4.30 0.55 -0.30
C PHE A 24 4.33 1.80 0.61
N PRO A 25 5.36 2.67 0.51
CA PRO A 25 5.35 3.95 1.21
C PRO A 25 4.27 4.87 0.62
N ILE A 26 3.20 5.14 1.38
CA ILE A 26 2.07 5.97 0.97
C ILE A 26 2.06 7.26 1.78
N ARG A 27 2.63 8.34 1.22
CA ARG A 27 2.71 9.66 1.88
C ARG A 27 1.64 10.63 1.39
N ASN A 28 1.17 10.47 0.15
CA ASN A 28 0.20 11.34 -0.51
C ASN A 28 -0.66 10.55 -1.51
N ARG A 29 -1.57 11.25 -2.21
CA ARG A 29 -2.47 10.67 -3.22
C ARG A 29 -1.72 10.01 -4.39
N ALA A 30 -0.63 10.61 -4.87
CA ALA A 30 0.16 10.03 -5.95
C ALA A 30 0.83 8.71 -5.54
N ASP A 31 1.35 8.62 -4.31
CA ASP A 31 1.88 7.36 -3.77
C ASP A 31 0.75 6.31 -3.62
N LEU A 32 -0.46 6.74 -3.26
CA LEU A 32 -1.64 5.86 -3.15
C LEU A 32 -1.98 5.24 -4.51
N GLU A 33 -2.09 6.03 -5.56
CA GLU A 33 -2.36 5.56 -6.92
C GLU A 33 -1.26 4.60 -7.43
N ASN A 34 0.00 4.92 -7.13
CA ASN A 34 1.13 4.03 -7.43
C ASN A 34 1.03 2.70 -6.65
N ALA A 35 0.65 2.74 -5.38
CA ALA A 35 0.47 1.54 -4.57
C ALA A 35 -0.67 0.67 -5.11
N ILE A 36 -1.77 1.27 -5.56
CA ILE A 36 -2.91 0.57 -6.17
C ILE A 36 -2.47 -0.18 -7.42
N ARG A 37 -1.69 0.46 -8.30
CA ARG A 37 -1.16 -0.20 -9.51
C ARG A 37 -0.13 -1.27 -9.17
N ALA A 38 0.69 -1.04 -8.15
CA ALA A 38 1.73 -1.96 -7.72
C ALA A 38 1.20 -3.23 -7.02
N VAL A 39 -0.03 -3.22 -6.48
CA VAL A 39 -0.58 -4.40 -5.78
C VAL A 39 -0.67 -5.62 -6.69
N GLY A 40 -0.99 -5.44 -7.98
CA GLY A 40 -1.04 -6.54 -8.95
C GLY A 40 0.32 -7.20 -9.20
N ARG A 41 1.40 -6.48 -8.91
CA ARG A 41 2.80 -6.91 -9.06
C ARG A 41 3.46 -7.28 -7.73
N VAL A 42 2.68 -7.41 -6.65
CA VAL A 42 3.23 -7.81 -5.35
C VAL A 42 3.88 -9.19 -5.46
N GLN A 43 5.02 -9.34 -4.79
CA GLN A 43 5.71 -10.62 -4.64
C GLN A 43 5.74 -10.99 -3.16
N PRO A 44 5.36 -12.24 -2.81
CA PRO A 44 4.89 -13.31 -3.70
C PRO A 44 3.53 -12.97 -4.35
N PRO A 45 3.22 -13.46 -5.57
CA PRO A 45 1.98 -13.14 -6.29
C PRO A 45 0.79 -13.94 -5.75
N THR A 46 0.63 -13.99 -4.43
CA THR A 46 -0.47 -14.67 -3.75
C THR A 46 -1.59 -13.69 -3.41
N GLU A 47 -2.84 -14.17 -3.41
CA GLU A 47 -3.97 -13.34 -3.00
C GLU A 47 -3.85 -12.88 -1.53
N GLU A 48 -3.20 -13.64 -0.66
CA GLU A 48 -2.91 -13.22 0.71
C GLU A 48 -1.94 -12.02 0.77
N ALA A 49 -0.91 -12.00 -0.08
CA ALA A 49 0.00 -10.87 -0.15
C ALA A 49 -0.71 -9.64 -0.73
N ARG A 50 -1.52 -9.86 -1.79
CA ARG A 50 -2.33 -8.81 -2.40
C ARG A 50 -3.34 -8.24 -1.41
N SER A 51 -4.05 -9.09 -0.66
CA SER A 51 -5.07 -8.64 0.29
C SER A 51 -4.51 -7.83 1.44
N LYS A 52 -3.36 -8.25 2.00
CA LYS A 52 -2.62 -7.47 3.01
C LYS A 52 -2.26 -6.08 2.49
N VAL A 53 -1.79 -5.99 1.25
CA VAL A 53 -1.45 -4.70 0.62
C VAL A 53 -2.70 -3.87 0.33
N ARG A 54 -3.75 -4.45 -0.26
CA ARG A 54 -5.02 -3.74 -0.53
C ARG A 54 -5.60 -3.15 0.75
N ARG A 55 -5.63 -3.93 1.84
CA ARG A 55 -6.11 -3.46 3.15
C ARG A 55 -5.29 -2.28 3.68
N PHE A 56 -3.96 -2.34 3.54
CA PHE A 56 -3.08 -1.22 3.91
C PHE A 56 -3.35 0.03 3.07
N ILE A 57 -3.49 -0.12 1.75
CA ILE A 57 -3.82 0.96 0.82
C ILE A 57 -5.17 1.58 1.17
N ILE A 58 -6.21 0.78 1.44
CA ILE A 58 -7.54 1.26 1.86
C ILE A 58 -7.43 2.09 3.15
N GLN A 59 -6.67 1.61 4.14
CA GLN A 59 -6.47 2.33 5.40
C GLN A 59 -5.76 3.67 5.20
N ARG A 60 -4.73 3.71 4.34
CA ARG A 60 -4.02 4.95 4.00
C ARG A 60 -4.88 5.90 3.15
N ALA A 61 -5.67 5.37 2.22
CA ALA A 61 -6.63 6.15 1.44
C ALA A 61 -7.62 6.88 2.34
N LYS A 62 -8.20 6.17 3.32
CA LYS A 62 -9.10 6.76 4.33
C LYS A 62 -8.41 7.85 5.15
N ALA A 63 -7.18 7.60 5.61
CA ALA A 63 -6.41 8.59 6.36
C ALA A 63 -6.05 9.85 5.55
N LEU A 64 -5.94 9.73 4.23
CA LEU A 64 -5.68 10.85 3.31
C LEU A 64 -6.96 11.49 2.76
N GLY A 65 -8.15 10.95 3.09
CA GLY A 65 -9.41 11.38 2.49
C GLY A 65 -9.53 11.06 0.99
N ALA A 66 -8.72 10.13 0.48
CA ALA A 66 -8.63 9.75 -0.93
C ALA A 66 -9.23 8.35 -1.21
N SER A 67 -10.28 8.00 -0.46
CA SER A 67 -10.95 6.69 -0.59
C SER A 67 -11.53 6.46 -1.99
N ASP A 68 -11.88 7.54 -2.68
CA ASP A 68 -12.32 7.61 -4.08
C ASP A 68 -11.27 7.11 -5.09
N ALA A 69 -9.98 7.12 -4.73
CA ALA A 69 -8.95 6.56 -5.59
C ALA A 69 -8.89 5.03 -5.55
N VAL A 70 -9.47 4.40 -4.51
CA VAL A 70 -9.45 2.94 -4.37
C VAL A 70 -10.48 2.32 -5.31
N PRO A 71 -10.11 1.31 -6.11
CA PRO A 71 -11.06 0.63 -6.99
C PRO A 71 -12.21 -0.04 -6.20
N ASP A 72 -13.44 0.12 -6.67
CA ASP A 72 -14.62 -0.54 -6.10
C ASP A 72 -14.57 -2.07 -6.11
N THR A 73 -13.72 -2.63 -6.98
CA THR A 73 -13.43 -4.07 -7.04
C THR A 73 -12.77 -4.60 -5.78
N TRP A 74 -12.34 -3.74 -4.85
CA TRP A 74 -11.75 -4.16 -3.58
C TRP A 74 -12.81 -4.14 -2.47
N SER A 75 -12.80 -5.18 -1.64
CA SER A 75 -13.55 -5.23 -0.39
C SER A 75 -12.77 -4.59 0.75
N ALA A 76 -13.49 -4.18 1.80
CA ALA A 76 -12.90 -3.57 3.00
C ALA A 76 -11.84 -4.48 3.67
N ASP A 77 -11.98 -5.80 3.51
CA ASP A 77 -11.07 -6.81 4.03
C ASP A 77 -9.81 -7.02 3.17
N GLY A 78 -9.73 -6.36 2.00
CA GLY A 78 -8.63 -6.51 1.03
C GLY A 78 -8.82 -7.66 0.04
N SER A 79 -9.93 -8.40 0.08
CA SER A 79 -10.31 -9.32 -1.00
C SER A 79 -10.77 -8.56 -2.25
N LEU A 80 -10.75 -9.22 -3.41
CA LEU A 80 -11.47 -8.71 -4.58
C LEU A 80 -12.94 -9.10 -4.47
N LYS A 81 -13.84 -8.17 -4.80
CA LYS A 81 -15.22 -8.48 -5.12
C LYS A 81 -15.22 -9.18 -6.48
N SER A 82 -15.66 -10.44 -6.48
CA SER A 82 -15.93 -11.23 -7.68
C SER A 82 -17.15 -10.71 -8.42
#